data_AF-A0A6I0DZH7-F1
#
_entry.id   AF-A0A6I0DZH7-F1
#
_cell.length_a   1.000
_cell.length_b   1.000
_cell.length_c   1.000
_cell.angle_alpha   90.00
_cell.angle_beta   90.00
_cell.angle_gamma   90.00
#
_symmetry.space_group_name_H-M   'P 1'
#
loop_
_entity.id
_entity.type
_entity.pdbx_description
1 polymer ?
#
loop_
_entity_poly.entity_id
_entity_poly.type
_entity_poly.pdbx_seq_one_letter_code
_entity_poly.pdbx_strand_id
1 'polypeptide(L)'
;MAFSEAPAAYRTNAETYPRIDDTLLSEASSESALLYDLADGQRIQLWRDTADRSGRPLAALVPLDLEGFDRLQSVARLLASLHGRAIPPDTRLTRHQRARFRRMLQSFDGYRDGATQQEIAQIVFRTGALDRDTWQASSARHAIKSLLRDARSMISGGYRLLLRHRRQV
;
A
#
# COMPACT_ATOMS: atom_id res chain seq x y z
N MET A 1 10.73 7.31 2.10
CA MET A 1 11.43 8.26 1.20
C MET A 1 12.09 9.32 2.05
N ALA A 2 13.34 9.71 1.76
CA ALA A 2 14.08 10.66 2.59
C ALA A 2 13.81 12.12 2.21
N PHE A 3 13.71 12.98 3.21
CA PHE A 3 13.56 14.41 3.10
C PHE A 3 14.68 15.10 3.87
N SER A 4 15.16 16.21 3.31
CA SER A 4 16.11 17.10 3.95
C SER A 4 15.63 18.54 3.79
N GLU A 5 16.29 19.48 4.47
CA GLU A 5 16.15 20.89 4.18
C GLU A 5 16.44 21.15 2.68
N ALA A 6 15.62 21.97 2.04
CA ALA A 6 15.82 22.33 0.64
C ALA A 6 17.12 23.16 0.51
N PRO A 7 18.06 22.80 -0.39
CA PRO A 7 19.27 23.60 -0.59
C PRO A 7 18.90 25.04 -0.99
N ALA A 8 19.71 26.02 -0.57
CA ALA A 8 19.42 27.44 -0.81
C ALA A 8 19.18 27.77 -2.30
N ALA A 9 19.86 27.07 -3.22
CA ALA A 9 19.68 27.21 -4.66
C ALA A 9 18.26 26.85 -5.18
N TYR A 10 17.49 26.07 -4.41
CA TYR A 10 16.13 25.66 -4.75
C TYR A 10 15.06 26.40 -3.92
N ARG A 11 15.47 27.35 -3.08
CA ARG A 11 14.53 28.19 -2.31
C ARG A 11 14.09 29.37 -3.16
N THR A 12 12.93 29.26 -3.79
CA THR A 12 12.30 30.38 -4.49
C THR A 12 11.58 31.26 -3.47
N ASN A 13 11.88 32.56 -3.46
CA ASN A 13 11.36 33.54 -2.49
C ASN A 13 9.82 33.75 -2.55
N ALA A 14 9.10 33.09 -3.46
CA ALA A 14 7.68 33.34 -3.75
C ALA A 14 6.76 32.14 -3.54
N GLU A 15 7.27 30.94 -3.24
CA GLU A 15 6.41 29.77 -3.03
C GLU A 15 6.17 29.55 -1.54
N THR A 16 4.92 29.66 -1.12
CA THR A 16 4.47 29.19 0.19
C THR A 16 4.70 27.68 0.25
N TYR A 17 5.82 27.27 0.82
CA TYR A 17 6.12 25.86 1.02
C TYR A 17 5.04 25.27 1.93
N PRO A 18 4.33 24.22 1.49
CA PRO A 18 3.34 23.57 2.32
C PRO A 18 4.04 22.97 3.53
N ARG A 19 3.58 23.34 4.73
CA ARG A 19 4.05 22.71 5.96
C ARG A 19 3.43 21.33 6.04
N ILE A 20 4.29 20.34 6.25
CA ILE A 20 3.84 19.01 6.64
C ILE A 20 3.51 19.11 8.13
N ASP A 21 2.24 19.33 8.47
CA ASP A 21 1.78 19.46 9.85
C ASP A 21 1.96 18.15 10.61
N ASP A 22 2.48 18.26 11.84
CA ASP A 22 2.78 17.11 12.70
C ASP A 22 1.53 16.31 13.09
N THR A 23 0.35 16.89 12.99
CA THR A 23 -0.95 16.23 13.23
C THR A 23 -1.32 15.19 12.18
N LEU A 24 -0.73 15.28 10.99
CA LEU A 24 -0.88 14.30 9.90
C LEU A 24 0.16 13.17 9.99
N LEU A 25 1.00 13.18 11.03
CA LEU A 25 2.10 12.26 11.21
C LEU A 25 1.78 11.26 12.32
N SER A 26 1.71 9.97 11.96
CA SER A 26 1.82 8.90 12.96
C SER A 26 3.29 8.55 13.11
N GLU A 27 3.83 8.65 14.34
CA GLU A 27 5.18 8.17 14.64
C GLU A 27 5.27 6.67 14.35
N ALA A 28 6.22 6.29 13.49
CA ALA A 28 6.63 4.89 13.36
C ALA A 28 7.71 4.61 14.41
N SER A 29 7.76 3.37 14.90
CA SER A 29 8.59 2.89 16.02
C SER A 29 10.12 2.99 15.87
N SER A 30 10.64 3.78 14.93
CA SER A 30 12.06 4.14 14.82
C SER A 30 12.15 5.63 14.53
N GLU A 31 12.98 6.31 15.31
CA GLU A 31 12.99 7.75 15.60
C GLU A 31 13.04 8.74 14.42
N SER A 32 12.92 8.34 13.15
CA SER A 32 13.03 9.24 11.99
C SER A 32 12.01 8.96 10.87
N ALA A 33 11.06 8.04 11.08
CA ALA A 33 10.06 7.68 10.09
C ALA A 33 8.66 8.17 10.48
N LEU A 34 8.03 8.91 9.57
CA LEU A 34 6.71 9.51 9.73
C LEU A 34 5.76 8.95 8.65
N LEU A 35 4.50 8.71 9.01
CA LEU A 35 3.46 8.34 8.05
C LEU A 35 2.57 9.55 7.78
N TYR A 36 2.56 10.03 6.54
CA TYR A 36 1.70 11.11 6.06
C TYR A 36 0.44 10.55 5.41
N ASP A 37 -0.74 11.00 5.84
CA ASP A 37 -2.03 10.64 5.23
C ASP A 37 -2.33 11.52 4.02
N LEU A 38 -2.56 10.90 2.87
CA LEU A 38 -2.89 11.58 1.62
C LEU A 38 -4.35 12.05 1.56
N ALA A 39 -5.17 11.80 2.59
CA ALA A 39 -6.61 12.08 2.63
C ALA A 39 -7.49 11.26 1.66
N ASP A 40 -6.90 10.38 0.85
CA ASP A 40 -7.57 9.35 0.04
C ASP A 40 -7.57 7.97 0.73
N GLY A 41 -7.18 7.94 2.01
CA GLY A 41 -6.98 6.72 2.81
C GLY A 41 -5.68 5.98 2.50
N GLN A 42 -4.83 6.51 1.62
CA GLN A 42 -3.48 6.01 1.36
C GLN A 42 -2.47 6.81 2.17
N ARG A 43 -1.35 6.18 2.55
CA ARG A 43 -0.31 6.81 3.36
C ARG A 43 1.05 6.71 2.68
N ILE A 44 1.88 7.72 2.87
CA ILE A 44 3.27 7.75 2.42
C ILE A 44 4.20 7.79 3.62
N GLN A 45 5.25 6.97 3.59
CA GLN A 45 6.30 7.01 4.61
C GLN A 45 7.39 8.02 4.23
N LEU A 46 7.52 9.03 5.08
CA LEU A 46 8.54 10.06 5.02
C LEU A 46 9.63 9.70 6.02
N TRP A 47 10.89 9.89 5.64
CA TRP A 47 12.04 9.78 6.51
C TRP A 47 12.61 11.18 6.64
N ARG A 48 12.61 11.74 7.84
CA ARG A 48 13.13 13.08 8.13
C ARG A 48 14.06 12.97 9.33
N ASP A 49 15.17 13.68 9.25
CA ASP A 49 16.02 13.90 10.41
C ASP A 49 15.25 14.73 11.47
N THR A 50 15.15 14.21 12.70
CA THR A 50 14.40 14.83 13.80
C THR A 50 15.02 16.12 14.31
N ALA A 51 16.25 16.43 13.93
CA ALA A 51 16.87 17.72 14.20
C ALA A 51 16.21 18.87 13.41
N ASP A 52 15.50 18.56 12.31
CA ASP A 52 14.88 19.55 11.41
C ASP A 52 13.34 19.60 11.56
N ARG A 53 12.88 19.83 12.79
CA ARG A 53 11.45 20.12 13.10
C ARG A 53 11.04 21.56 12.80
N SER A 54 11.92 22.35 12.20
CA SER A 54 11.65 23.75 11.94
C SER A 54 10.86 23.89 10.64
N GLY A 55 9.91 24.85 10.55
CA GLY A 55 9.05 25.09 9.38
C GLY A 55 9.78 25.60 8.14
N ARG A 56 10.92 24.99 7.83
CA ARG A 56 11.81 25.23 6.69
C ARG A 56 11.30 24.49 5.46
N PRO A 57 11.61 24.98 4.26
CA PRO A 57 11.28 24.30 3.02
C PRO A 57 11.96 22.93 2.97
N LEU A 58 11.20 21.89 2.64
CA LEU A 58 11.69 20.52 2.53
C LEU A 58 11.96 20.16 1.07
N ALA A 59 13.06 19.45 0.83
CA ALA A 59 13.35 18.80 -0.43
C ALA A 59 13.25 17.28 -0.30
N ALA A 60 12.74 16.69 -1.38
CA ALA A 60 12.63 15.26 -1.60
C ALA A 60 13.95 14.68 -2.15
N LEU A 61 14.60 13.77 -1.42
CA LEU A 61 15.78 13.07 -1.92
C LEU A 61 15.36 11.75 -2.59
N VAL A 62 15.55 11.68 -3.91
CA VAL A 62 15.25 10.50 -4.72
C VAL A 62 16.56 9.95 -5.28
N PRO A 63 17.08 8.83 -4.73
CA PRO A 63 18.19 8.12 -5.35
C PRO A 63 17.86 7.74 -6.79
N LEU A 64 18.85 7.82 -7.67
CA LEU A 64 18.72 7.40 -9.08
C LEU A 64 18.92 5.88 -9.22
N ASP A 65 18.26 5.11 -8.35
CA ASP A 65 18.21 3.65 -8.40
C ASP A 65 16.94 3.18 -9.12
N LEU A 66 16.77 1.86 -9.30
CA LEU A 66 15.57 1.29 -9.92
C LEU A 66 14.30 1.52 -9.08
N GLU A 67 14.46 1.75 -7.78
CA GLU A 67 13.39 2.13 -6.86
C GLU A 67 13.06 3.63 -6.94
N GLY A 68 13.87 4.43 -7.63
CA GLY A 68 13.73 5.87 -7.81
C GLY A 68 12.41 6.25 -8.47
N PHE A 69 11.92 5.44 -9.41
CA PHE A 69 10.61 5.65 -10.06
C PHE A 69 9.44 5.51 -9.08
N ASP A 70 9.48 4.51 -8.20
CA ASP A 70 8.45 4.30 -7.17
C ASP A 70 8.45 5.46 -6.16
N ARG A 71 9.65 5.97 -5.84
CA ARG A 71 9.84 7.16 -5.00
C ARG A 71 9.30 8.41 -5.69
N LEU A 72 9.58 8.60 -6.99
CA LEU A 72 9.09 9.75 -7.76
C LEU A 72 7.56 9.81 -7.83
N GLN A 73 6.90 8.68 -8.06
CA GLN A 73 5.43 8.63 -7.99
C GLN A 73 4.91 8.98 -6.59
N SER A 74 5.61 8.56 -5.54
CA SER A 74 5.27 8.91 -4.17
C SER A 74 5.45 10.42 -3.92
N VAL A 75 6.51 11.04 -4.43
CA VAL A 75 6.74 12.50 -4.40
C VAL A 75 5.60 13.24 -5.10
N ALA A 76 5.24 12.83 -6.31
CA ALA A 76 4.19 13.47 -7.09
C ALA A 76 2.84 13.45 -6.36
N ARG A 77 2.52 12.34 -5.70
CA ARG A 77 1.30 12.20 -4.88
C ARG A 77 1.34 13.03 -3.61
N LEU A 78 2.48 13.08 -2.93
CA LEU A 78 2.67 13.96 -1.78
C LEU A 78 2.50 15.43 -2.17
N LEU A 79 3.16 15.89 -3.24
CA LEU A 79 3.02 17.26 -3.74
C LEU A 79 1.58 17.58 -4.13
N ALA A 80 0.87 16.64 -4.78
CA ALA A 80 -0.54 16.83 -5.10
C ALA A 80 -1.39 17.04 -3.83
N SER A 81 -1.20 16.19 -2.80
CA SER A 81 -1.89 16.33 -1.52
C SER A 81 -1.56 17.66 -0.82
N LEU A 82 -0.28 18.02 -0.72
CA LEU A 82 0.18 19.23 -0.06
C LEU A 82 -0.33 20.52 -0.72
N HIS A 83 -0.59 20.50 -2.02
CA HIS A 83 -1.14 21.63 -2.78
C HIS A 83 -2.65 21.51 -3.04
N GLY A 84 -3.35 20.59 -2.37
CA GLY A 84 -4.81 20.41 -2.54
C GLY A 84 -5.24 20.03 -3.97
N ARG A 85 -4.35 19.39 -4.74
CA ARG A 85 -4.61 18.91 -6.10
C ARG A 85 -5.15 17.48 -6.08
N ALA A 86 -5.77 17.08 -7.19
CA ALA A 86 -6.19 15.70 -7.39
C ALA A 86 -4.98 14.75 -7.29
N ILE A 87 -5.06 13.76 -6.40
CA ILE A 87 -3.97 12.85 -6.09
C ILE A 87 -3.90 11.76 -7.17
N PRO A 88 -2.75 11.58 -7.84
CA PRO A 88 -2.58 10.51 -8.81
C PRO A 88 -2.83 9.12 -8.20
N PRO A 89 -3.51 8.20 -8.92
CA PRO A 89 -3.84 6.89 -8.40
C PRO A 89 -2.61 6.00 -8.22
N ASP A 90 -2.62 5.15 -7.18
CA ASP A 90 -1.61 4.10 -7.03
C ASP A 90 -1.81 2.96 -8.03
N THR A 91 -0.86 2.82 -8.96
CA THR A 91 -0.89 1.83 -10.05
C THR A 91 -0.19 0.51 -9.71
N ARG A 92 0.37 0.33 -8.50
CA ARG A 92 1.04 -0.92 -8.10
C ARG A 92 0.13 -2.13 -8.20
N LEU A 93 -1.16 -1.93 -7.92
CA LEU A 93 -2.17 -2.99 -7.90
C LEU A 93 -3.35 -2.64 -8.77
N THR A 94 -3.66 -3.52 -9.72
CA THR A 94 -4.90 -3.43 -10.48
C THR A 94 -6.11 -3.71 -9.58
N ARG A 95 -7.30 -3.24 -9.97
CA ARG A 95 -8.55 -3.52 -9.24
C ARG A 95 -8.78 -5.03 -9.07
N HIS A 96 -8.47 -5.83 -10.09
CA HIS A 96 -8.58 -7.29 -10.05
C HIS A 96 -7.61 -7.93 -9.04
N GLN A 97 -6.35 -7.49 -9.03
CA GLN A 97 -5.36 -7.96 -8.05
C GLN A 97 -5.79 -7.63 -6.62
N ARG A 98 -6.24 -6.39 -6.38
CA ARG A 98 -6.72 -5.96 -5.05
C ARG A 98 -7.92 -6.78 -4.58
N ALA A 99 -8.88 -7.03 -5.47
CA ALA A 99 -10.02 -7.89 -5.16
C ALA A 99 -9.59 -9.33 -4.84
N ARG A 100 -8.63 -9.87 -5.62
CA ARG A 100 -8.07 -11.21 -5.37
C ARG A 100 -7.35 -11.29 -4.02
N PHE A 101 -6.50 -10.33 -3.68
CA PHE A 101 -5.79 -10.31 -2.39
C PHE A 101 -6.75 -10.22 -1.20
N ARG A 102 -7.84 -9.44 -1.32
CA ARG A 102 -8.89 -9.42 -0.29
C ARG A 102 -9.54 -10.79 -0.11
N ARG A 103 -9.88 -11.48 -1.20
CA ARG A 103 -10.43 -12.85 -1.12
C ARG A 103 -9.43 -13.84 -0.52
N MET A 104 -8.14 -13.70 -0.82
CA MET A 104 -7.08 -14.51 -0.24
C MET A 104 -7.02 -14.34 1.29
N LEU A 105 -7.02 -13.09 1.77
CA LEU A 105 -7.05 -12.78 3.21
C LEU A 105 -8.32 -13.33 3.86
N GLN A 106 -9.51 -12.99 3.34
CA GLN A 106 -10.78 -13.51 3.86
C GLN A 106 -10.83 -15.05 3.91
N SER A 107 -10.32 -15.71 2.88
CA SER A 107 -10.27 -17.18 2.84
C SER A 107 -9.34 -17.74 3.89
N PHE A 108 -8.18 -17.10 4.09
CA PHE A 108 -7.21 -17.52 5.09
C PHE A 108 -7.73 -17.29 6.51
N ASP A 109 -8.35 -16.14 6.78
CA ASP A 109 -8.94 -15.81 8.08
C ASP A 109 -10.03 -16.82 8.44
N GLY A 110 -10.97 -17.08 7.51
CA GLY A 110 -12.00 -18.10 7.72
C GLY A 110 -11.42 -19.51 7.95
N TYR A 111 -10.40 -19.90 7.19
CA TYR A 111 -9.73 -21.19 7.39
C TYR A 111 -9.03 -21.28 8.75
N ARG A 112 -8.37 -20.19 9.18
CA ARG A 112 -7.70 -20.10 10.48
C ARG A 112 -8.70 -20.20 11.63
N ASP A 113 -9.89 -19.64 11.45
CA ASP A 113 -10.98 -19.66 12.42
C ASP A 113 -11.79 -20.98 12.37
N GLY A 114 -11.35 -21.97 11.57
CA GLY A 114 -11.90 -23.33 11.55
C GLY A 114 -12.96 -23.59 10.48
N ALA A 115 -13.29 -22.62 9.63
CA ALA A 115 -14.26 -22.81 8.55
C ALA A 115 -13.75 -23.80 7.50
N THR A 116 -14.66 -24.62 6.99
CA THR A 116 -14.38 -25.54 5.88
C THR A 116 -14.20 -24.78 4.57
N GLN A 117 -13.50 -25.38 3.61
CA GLN A 117 -13.33 -24.79 2.27
C GLN A 117 -14.67 -24.51 1.58
N GLN A 118 -15.70 -25.31 1.88
CA GLN A 118 -17.03 -25.15 1.32
C GLN A 118 -17.74 -23.93 1.92
N GLU A 119 -17.72 -23.76 3.24
CA GLU A 119 -18.27 -22.56 3.91
C GLU A 119 -17.56 -21.29 3.45
N ILE A 120 -16.24 -21.33 3.30
CA ILE A 120 -15.47 -20.21 2.76
C ILE A 120 -15.91 -19.90 1.32
N ALA A 121 -16.08 -20.92 0.46
CA ALA A 121 -16.55 -20.74 -0.91
C ALA A 121 -17.95 -20.11 -0.97
N GLN A 122 -18.86 -20.52 -0.08
CA GLN A 122 -20.20 -19.97 -0.01
C GLN A 122 -20.19 -18.47 0.26
N ILE A 123 -19.31 -18.00 1.15
CA ILE A 123 -19.21 -16.58 1.49
C ILE A 123 -18.43 -15.81 0.41
N VAL A 124 -17.25 -16.30 0.02
CA VAL A 124 -16.31 -15.59 -0.86
C VAL A 124 -16.80 -15.54 -2.31
N PHE A 125 -17.44 -16.62 -2.79
CA PHE A 125 -17.92 -16.75 -4.17
C PHE A 125 -19.45 -16.71 -4.30
N ARG A 126 -20.20 -16.66 -3.18
CA ARG A 126 -21.67 -16.63 -3.19
C ARG A 126 -22.28 -17.82 -3.94
N THR A 127 -21.69 -19.00 -3.80
CA THR A 127 -22.12 -20.22 -4.53
C THR A 127 -23.48 -20.76 -4.08
N GLY A 128 -23.98 -20.33 -2.91
CA GLY A 128 -25.09 -20.99 -2.23
C GLY A 128 -24.67 -22.33 -1.61
N ALA A 129 -25.57 -22.95 -0.84
CA ALA A 129 -25.35 -24.27 -0.26
C ALA A 129 -25.24 -25.32 -1.36
N LEU A 130 -24.13 -26.05 -1.40
CA LEU A 130 -23.91 -27.15 -2.33
C LEU A 130 -23.98 -28.46 -1.53
N ASP A 131 -24.50 -29.53 -2.13
CA ASP A 131 -24.34 -30.86 -1.55
C ASP A 131 -22.90 -31.36 -1.71
N ARG A 132 -22.63 -32.55 -1.17
CA ARG A 132 -21.28 -33.14 -1.18
C ARG A 132 -20.77 -33.38 -2.60
N ASP A 133 -21.58 -33.93 -3.48
CA ASP A 133 -21.16 -34.37 -4.80
C ASP A 133 -20.95 -33.18 -5.73
N THR A 134 -21.87 -32.22 -5.68
CA THR A 134 -21.76 -30.93 -6.37
C THR A 134 -20.54 -30.16 -5.88
N TRP A 135 -20.26 -30.17 -4.57
CA TRP A 135 -19.04 -29.54 -4.03
C TRP A 135 -17.77 -30.20 -4.57
N GLN A 136 -17.71 -31.53 -4.68
CA GLN A 136 -16.53 -32.23 -5.18
C GLN A 136 -16.23 -31.91 -6.65
N ALA A 137 -17.27 -31.78 -7.48
CA ALA A 137 -17.14 -31.42 -8.88
C ALA A 137 -17.02 -29.90 -9.14
N SER A 138 -17.18 -29.07 -8.11
CA SER A 138 -17.25 -27.61 -8.27
C SER A 138 -15.90 -26.98 -8.59
N SER A 139 -15.89 -26.07 -9.58
CA SER A 139 -14.75 -25.18 -9.83
C SER A 139 -14.42 -24.27 -8.63
N ALA A 140 -15.41 -23.96 -7.78
CA ALA A 140 -15.23 -23.17 -6.57
C ALA A 140 -14.28 -23.85 -5.56
N ARG A 141 -14.30 -25.19 -5.48
CA ARG A 141 -13.37 -25.97 -4.65
C ARG A 141 -11.92 -25.76 -5.09
N HIS A 142 -11.66 -25.86 -6.40
CA HIS A 142 -10.33 -25.61 -6.94
C HIS A 142 -9.90 -24.15 -6.76
N ALA A 143 -10.82 -23.20 -6.93
CA ALA A 143 -10.57 -21.78 -6.73
C ALA A 143 -10.21 -21.46 -5.26
N ILE A 144 -10.95 -21.98 -4.28
CA ILE A 144 -10.61 -21.83 -2.85
C ILE A 144 -9.27 -22.47 -2.52
N LYS A 145 -9.01 -23.70 -3.01
CA LYS A 145 -7.72 -24.36 -2.79
C LYS A 145 -6.55 -23.51 -3.32
N SER A 146 -6.73 -22.88 -4.48
CA SER A 146 -5.74 -21.98 -5.06
C SER A 146 -5.58 -20.70 -4.24
N LEU A 147 -6.69 -20.05 -3.84
CA LEU A 147 -6.65 -18.86 -2.99
C LEU A 147 -5.94 -19.12 -1.66
N LEU A 148 -6.22 -20.22 -0.98
CA LEU A 148 -5.60 -20.58 0.29
C LEU A 148 -4.09 -20.85 0.14
N ARG A 149 -3.69 -21.53 -0.95
CA ARG A 149 -2.27 -21.75 -1.25
C ARG A 149 -1.54 -20.43 -1.45
N ASP A 150 -2.11 -19.55 -2.27
CA ASP A 150 -1.50 -18.25 -2.56
C ASP A 150 -1.52 -17.34 -1.33
N ALA A 151 -2.56 -17.42 -0.50
CA ALA A 151 -2.66 -16.62 0.72
C ALA A 151 -1.51 -16.96 1.68
N ARG A 152 -1.21 -18.25 1.86
CA ARG A 152 -0.06 -18.70 2.65
C ARG A 152 1.25 -18.14 2.12
N SER A 153 1.47 -18.20 0.81
CA SER A 153 2.66 -17.63 0.15
C SER A 153 2.77 -16.11 0.37
N MET A 154 1.65 -15.39 0.29
CA MET A 154 1.62 -13.96 0.55
C MET A 154 1.95 -13.64 2.00
N ILE A 155 1.36 -14.37 2.96
CA ILE A 155 1.58 -14.16 4.39
C ILE A 155 3.01 -14.53 4.80
N SER A 156 3.60 -15.56 4.20
CA SER A 156 4.99 -15.99 4.46
C SER A 156 6.06 -15.06 3.87
N GLY A 157 5.71 -13.83 3.49
CA GLY A 157 6.65 -12.81 3.00
C GLY A 157 6.38 -12.30 1.59
N GLY A 158 5.49 -12.95 0.82
CA GLY A 158 5.11 -12.50 -0.51
C GLY A 158 4.46 -11.11 -0.54
N TYR A 159 3.87 -10.66 0.57
CA TYR A 159 3.30 -9.31 0.72
C TYR A 159 4.30 -8.19 0.45
N ARG A 160 5.62 -8.43 0.62
CA ARG A 160 6.66 -7.43 0.34
C ARG A 160 6.69 -7.02 -1.13
N LEU A 161 6.23 -7.88 -2.04
CA LEU A 161 6.12 -7.57 -3.46
C LEU A 161 5.03 -6.53 -3.76
N LEU A 162 4.05 -6.35 -2.86
CA LEU A 162 3.00 -5.34 -3.01
C LEU A 162 3.53 -3.91 -2.78
N LEU A 163 4.69 -3.79 -2.13
CA LEU A 163 5.32 -2.49 -1.82
C LEU A 163 6.14 -1.93 -2.98
N ARG A 164 6.27 -2.69 -4.07
CA ARG A 164 7.08 -2.34 -5.23
C ARG A 164 6.21 -2.35 -6.47
N HIS A 165 6.46 -1.46 -7.42
CA HIS A 165 5.85 -1.63 -8.74
C HIS A 165 6.38 -2.91 -9.37
N ARG A 166 5.48 -3.71 -9.97
CA ARG A 166 5.88 -4.86 -10.75
C ARG A 166 6.58 -4.35 -12.01
N ARG A 167 7.90 -4.44 -12.03
CA ARG A 167 8.72 -4.13 -13.21
C ARG A 167 8.44 -5.23 -14.24
N GLN A 168 7.74 -4.90 -15.33
CA GLN A 168 7.89 -5.67 -16.56
C GLN A 168 9.26 -5.27 -17.11
N VAL A 169 10.19 -6.21 -17.06
CA VAL A 169 11.45 -6.14 -17.82
C VAL A 169 11.15 -6.51 -19.26
#